data_AF-A0A929CSR5-F1
#
_entry.id   AF-A0A929CSR5-F1
#
_cell.length_a   1.000
_cell.length_b   1.000
_cell.length_c   1.000
_cell.angle_alpha   90.00
_cell.angle_beta   90.00
_cell.angle_gamma   90.00
#
_symmetry.space_group_name_H-M   'P 1'
#
loop_
_entity.id
_entity.type
_entity.pdbx_description
1 polymer ?
#
loop_
_entity_poly.entity_id
_entity_poly.type
_entity_poly.pdbx_seq_one_letter_code
_entity_poly.pdbx_strand_id
1 'polypeptide(L)'
;IVKRQAVKLNPTKVKISDFNKKYYRITKLTINSLLLNNNQYLITVGNFKNAAMALHYYNSIKDNRYVFSDVAKGNYDQFIISTDNYPVFYKDKNIELYELFFMKEYLKGN
;
A
#
# COMPACT_ATOMS: atom_id res chain seq x y z
N ILE A 1 3.46 -2.69 -2.55
CA ILE A 1 4.18 -3.01 -3.81
C ILE A 1 4.15 -4.51 -3.97
N VAL A 2 3.95 -5.03 -5.18
CA VAL A 2 3.77 -6.47 -5.41
C VAL A 2 4.57 -6.93 -6.63
N LYS A 3 5.18 -8.12 -6.56
CA LYS A 3 5.91 -8.72 -7.70
C LYS A 3 4.94 -9.16 -8.79
N ARG A 4 5.18 -8.73 -10.04
CA ARG A 4 4.28 -8.95 -11.20
C ARG A 4 4.00 -10.42 -11.49
N GLN A 5 4.99 -11.30 -11.33
CA GLN A 5 4.84 -12.74 -11.59
C GLN A 5 4.14 -13.48 -10.44
N ALA A 6 4.13 -12.89 -9.23
CA ALA A 6 3.61 -13.52 -8.02
C ALA A 6 2.17 -13.10 -7.70
N VAL A 7 1.55 -12.23 -8.51
CA VAL A 7 0.24 -11.67 -8.20
C VAL A 7 -0.60 -11.41 -9.44
N LYS A 8 -1.92 -11.58 -9.30
CA LYS A 8 -2.91 -11.09 -10.27
C LYS A 8 -3.37 -9.70 -9.85
N LEU A 9 -2.89 -8.65 -10.54
CA LEU A 9 -3.13 -7.24 -10.19
C LEU A 9 -4.62 -6.91 -9.99
N ASN A 10 -5.47 -7.25 -10.97
CA ASN A 10 -6.89 -6.91 -10.93
C ASN A 10 -7.63 -7.61 -9.77
N PRO A 11 -7.51 -8.93 -9.57
CA PRO A 11 -8.05 -9.59 -8.39
C PRO A 11 -7.61 -8.96 -7.05
N THR A 12 -6.33 -8.59 -6.92
CA THR A 12 -5.85 -7.90 -5.70
C THR A 12 -6.56 -6.56 -5.50
N LYS A 13 -6.72 -5.76 -6.56
CA LYS A 13 -7.47 -4.49 -6.48
C LYS A 13 -8.94 -4.69 -6.11
N VAL A 14 -9.58 -5.73 -6.64
CA VAL A 14 -10.97 -6.08 -6.28
C VAL A 14 -11.06 -6.42 -4.79
N LYS A 15 -10.16 -7.25 -4.29
CA LYS A 15 -10.12 -7.61 -2.86
C LYS A 15 -9.89 -6.39 -1.95
N ILE A 16 -9.01 -5.47 -2.34
CA ILE A 16 -8.80 -4.19 -1.63
C ILE A 16 -10.08 -3.33 -1.69
N SER A 17 -10.74 -3.24 -2.84
CA SER A 17 -12.02 -2.53 -3.00
C SER A 17 -13.09 -3.10 -2.09
N ASP A 18 -13.22 -4.43 -2.01
CA ASP A 18 -14.23 -5.08 -1.18
C ASP A 18 -13.94 -4.87 0.31
N PHE A 19 -12.67 -4.93 0.71
CA PHE A 19 -12.23 -4.52 2.05
C PHE A 19 -12.61 -3.06 2.36
N ASN A 20 -12.35 -2.13 1.43
CA ASN A 20 -12.69 -0.71 1.59
C ASN A 20 -14.20 -0.50 1.70
N LYS A 21 -15.00 -1.17 0.87
CA LYS A 21 -16.47 -1.10 0.93
C LYS A 21 -17.01 -1.64 2.25
N LYS A 22 -16.38 -2.67 2.81
CA LYS A 22 -16.80 -3.32 4.05
C LYS A 22 -16.47 -2.48 5.29
N TYR A 23 -15.25 -1.92 5.37
CA TYR A 23 -14.75 -1.28 6.61
C TYR A 23 -14.58 0.24 6.51
N TYR A 24 -14.55 0.81 5.31
CA TYR A 24 -14.21 2.22 5.05
C TYR A 24 -15.18 2.89 4.06
N ARG A 25 -16.45 2.44 4.03
CA ARG A 25 -17.47 2.87 3.05
C ARG A 25 -17.65 4.39 2.95
N ILE A 26 -17.58 5.08 4.09
CA ILE A 26 -17.77 6.54 4.18
C ILE A 26 -16.53 7.34 3.78
N THR A 27 -15.34 6.71 3.79
CA THR A 27 -14.05 7.38 3.65
C THR A 27 -13.70 7.71 2.19
N LYS A 28 -14.51 7.28 1.21
CA LYS A 28 -14.34 7.54 -0.24
C LYS A 28 -12.89 7.33 -0.72
N LEU A 29 -12.28 6.23 -0.26
CA LEU A 29 -10.90 5.88 -0.60
C LEU A 29 -10.75 5.58 -2.10
N THR A 30 -9.66 6.02 -2.68
CA THR A 30 -9.30 5.73 -4.08
C THR A 30 -8.28 4.60 -4.14
N ILE A 31 -8.36 3.74 -5.16
CA ILE A 31 -7.40 2.66 -5.40
C ILE A 31 -6.79 2.88 -6.78
N ASN A 32 -5.48 3.13 -6.83
CA ASN A 32 -4.75 3.28 -8.08
C ASN A 32 -3.70 2.18 -8.22
N SER A 33 -3.28 1.92 -9.45
CA SER A 33 -2.23 0.93 -9.74
C SER A 33 -1.42 1.33 -10.96
N LEU A 34 -0.11 1.17 -10.90
CA LEU A 34 0.81 1.45 -11.99
C LEU A 34 2.01 0.49 -11.98
N LEU A 35 2.79 0.48 -13.06
CA LEU A 35 4.09 -0.20 -13.12
C LEU A 35 5.13 0.65 -12.40
N LEU A 36 5.70 0.15 -11.30
CA LEU A 36 6.83 0.80 -10.63
C LEU A 36 8.09 0.62 -11.48
N ASN A 37 8.31 -0.61 -11.94
CA ASN A 37 9.36 -1.03 -12.85
C ASN A 37 8.88 -2.26 -13.65
N ASN A 38 9.77 -2.89 -14.41
CA ASN A 38 9.44 -4.02 -15.29
C ASN A 38 8.84 -5.23 -14.54
N ASN A 39 9.15 -5.38 -13.25
CA ASN A 39 8.87 -6.57 -12.46
C ASN A 39 7.91 -6.33 -11.29
N GLN A 40 7.51 -5.08 -11.01
CA GLN A 40 6.72 -4.74 -9.83
C GLN A 40 5.58 -3.77 -10.17
N TYR A 41 4.43 -4.02 -9.56
CA TYR A 41 3.32 -3.07 -9.54
C TYR A 41 3.30 -2.30 -8.22
N LEU A 42 3.05 -0.99 -8.34
CA LEU A 42 2.67 -0.14 -7.23
C LEU A 42 1.15 -0.07 -7.19
N ILE A 43 0.55 -0.44 -6.05
CA ILE A 43 -0.87 -0.24 -5.76
C ILE A 43 -0.92 0.78 -4.64
N THR A 44 -1.67 1.86 -4.83
CA THR A 44 -1.87 2.90 -3.81
C THR A 44 -3.32 2.97 -3.39
N VAL A 45 -3.53 3.19 -2.09
CA VAL A 45 -4.82 3.57 -1.54
C VAL A 45 -4.68 4.99 -1.00
N GLY A 46 -5.58 5.89 -1.39
CA GLY A 46 -5.44 7.33 -1.14
C GLY A 46 -6.71 7.98 -0.60
N ASN A 47 -6.69 9.32 -0.56
CA ASN A 47 -7.72 10.20 -0.01
C ASN A 47 -7.87 10.15 1.53
N PHE A 48 -6.79 9.83 2.24
CA PHE A 48 -6.76 9.98 3.69
C PHE A 48 -6.65 11.46 4.07
N LYS A 49 -7.45 11.93 5.03
CA LYS A 49 -7.42 13.33 5.49
C LYS A 49 -6.13 13.68 6.25
N ASN A 50 -5.53 12.69 6.92
CA ASN A 50 -4.32 12.87 7.72
C ASN A 50 -3.59 11.53 7.90
N ALA A 51 -2.38 11.61 8.46
CA ALA A 51 -1.52 10.46 8.72
C ALA A 51 -2.17 9.43 9.68
N ALA A 52 -2.92 9.88 10.68
CA ALA A 52 -3.58 8.97 11.63
C ALA A 52 -4.61 8.06 10.93
N MET A 53 -5.41 8.60 9.99
CA MET A 53 -6.34 7.79 9.20
C MET A 53 -5.62 6.81 8.27
N ALA A 54 -4.51 7.24 7.65
CA ALA A 54 -3.69 6.35 6.82
C ALA A 54 -3.07 5.22 7.65
N LEU A 55 -2.60 5.52 8.87
CA LEU A 55 -2.02 4.55 9.80
C LEU A 55 -3.06 3.54 10.31
N HIS A 56 -4.26 4.02 10.66
CA HIS A 56 -5.37 3.14 11.02
C HIS A 56 -5.72 2.19 9.87
N TYR A 57 -5.82 2.71 8.65
CA TYR A 57 -6.06 1.90 7.46
C TYR A 57 -4.97 0.84 7.26
N TYR A 58 -3.71 1.26 7.28
CA TYR A 58 -2.55 0.38 7.16
C TYR A 58 -2.59 -0.77 8.18
N ASN A 59 -2.79 -0.46 9.46
CA ASN A 59 -2.87 -1.47 10.51
C ASN A 59 -4.05 -2.43 10.34
N SER A 60 -5.17 -1.98 9.78
CA SER A 60 -6.34 -2.82 9.55
C SER A 60 -6.20 -3.77 8.34
N ILE A 61 -5.42 -3.36 7.33
CA ILE A 61 -5.31 -4.13 6.09
C ILE A 61 -4.06 -5.00 6.06
N LYS A 62 -2.93 -4.60 6.67
CA LYS A 62 -1.59 -5.19 6.47
C LYS A 62 -1.52 -6.72 6.54
N ASP A 63 -2.30 -7.33 7.44
CA ASP A 63 -2.36 -8.78 7.67
C ASP A 63 -3.72 -9.40 7.29
N ASN A 64 -4.53 -8.69 6.50
CA ASN A 64 -5.86 -9.15 6.14
C ASN A 64 -5.80 -10.37 5.21
N ARG A 65 -6.20 -11.53 5.74
CA ARG A 65 -6.15 -12.82 5.03
C ARG A 65 -6.97 -12.85 3.73
N TYR A 66 -8.09 -12.12 3.67
CA TYR A 66 -8.89 -12.08 2.45
C TYR A 66 -8.15 -11.31 1.36
N VAL A 67 -7.61 -10.12 1.68
CA VAL A 67 -6.88 -9.29 0.72
C VAL A 67 -5.63 -9.98 0.19
N PHE A 68 -4.84 -10.61 1.07
CA PHE A 68 -3.54 -11.20 0.74
C PHE A 68 -3.57 -12.71 0.53
N SER A 69 -4.75 -13.33 0.39
CA SER A 69 -4.91 -14.78 0.22
C SER A 69 -4.14 -15.36 -0.98
N ASP A 70 -3.96 -14.60 -2.05
CA ASP A 70 -3.26 -15.04 -3.27
C ASP A 70 -1.83 -14.47 -3.36
N VAL A 71 -1.33 -13.81 -2.31
CA VAL A 71 0.00 -13.20 -2.31
C VAL A 71 0.80 -13.80 -1.16
N ALA A 72 1.79 -14.62 -1.50
CA ALA A 72 2.66 -15.20 -0.49
C ALA A 72 3.34 -14.09 0.35
N LYS A 73 3.44 -14.32 1.66
CA LYS A 73 4.18 -13.43 2.56
C LYS A 73 5.62 -13.25 2.03
N GLY A 74 6.10 -12.01 2.02
CA GLY A 74 7.41 -11.66 1.44
C GLY A 74 7.43 -11.41 -0.07
N ASN A 75 6.29 -11.56 -0.78
CA ASN A 75 6.15 -11.14 -2.17
C ASN A 75 5.51 -9.75 -2.34
N TYR A 76 5.36 -9.03 -1.23
CA TYR A 76 4.83 -7.70 -1.21
C TYR A 76 5.43 -6.86 -0.09
N ASP A 77 5.62 -5.57 -0.38
CA ASP A 77 6.09 -4.55 0.57
C ASP A 77 4.96 -3.57 0.86
N GLN A 78 4.84 -3.09 2.09
CA GLN A 78 3.77 -2.17 2.49
C GLN A 78 4.29 -1.07 3.41
N PHE A 79 4.01 0.17 3.06
CA PHE A 79 4.33 1.33 3.87
C PHE A 79 3.35 2.46 3.60
N ILE A 80 3.34 3.46 4.48
CA ILE A 80 2.60 4.71 4.30
C ILE A 80 3.53 5.73 3.66
N ILE A 81 3.00 6.52 2.74
CA ILE A 81 3.74 7.59 2.07
C ILE A 81 2.89 8.85 2.00
N SER A 82 3.49 9.99 2.36
CA SER A 82 2.85 11.30 2.21
C SER A 82 2.83 11.72 0.74
N THR A 83 1.94 12.66 0.41
CA THR A 83 1.90 13.28 -0.92
C THR A 83 3.21 13.96 -1.28
N ASP A 84 3.93 14.48 -0.29
CA ASP A 84 5.19 15.22 -0.48
C ASP A 84 6.35 14.26 -0.74
N ASN A 85 6.36 13.08 -0.10
CA ASN A 85 7.41 12.08 -0.27
C ASN A 85 7.16 11.18 -1.49
N TYR A 86 5.92 11.08 -1.98
CA TYR A 86 5.56 10.22 -3.11
C TYR A 86 6.36 10.52 -4.40
N PRO A 87 6.54 11.77 -4.86
CA PRO A 87 7.33 12.07 -6.04
C PRO A 87 8.79 11.64 -5.91
N VAL A 88 9.40 11.81 -4.73
CA VAL A 88 10.79 11.42 -4.46
C VAL A 88 10.93 9.90 -4.52
N PHE A 89 10.07 9.18 -3.79
CA PHE A 89 10.04 7.72 -3.86
C PHE A 89 9.80 7.22 -5.29
N TYR A 90 8.88 7.83 -6.03
CA TYR A 90 8.54 7.38 -7.37
C TYR A 90 9.67 7.60 -8.39
N LYS A 91 10.48 8.66 -8.19
CA LYS A 91 11.67 8.93 -8.98
C LYS A 91 12.77 7.92 -8.70
N ASP A 92 13.06 7.69 -7.42
CA ASP A 92 14.20 6.85 -7.00
C ASP A 92 13.88 5.36 -7.09
N LYS A 93 12.60 4.99 -6.90
CA LYS A 93 12.06 3.62 -6.91
C LYS A 93 12.77 2.68 -5.93
N ASN A 94 13.46 3.24 -4.95
CA ASN A 94 14.19 2.49 -3.93
C ASN A 94 13.25 2.15 -2.78
N ILE A 95 12.69 0.94 -2.84
CA ILE A 95 11.74 0.41 -1.86
C ILE A 95 12.41 0.27 -0.50
N GLU A 96 13.59 -0.35 -0.45
CA GLU A 96 14.32 -0.63 0.79
C GLU A 96 14.68 0.66 1.52
N LEU A 97 15.21 1.65 0.79
CA LEU A 97 15.55 2.96 1.38
C LEU A 97 14.31 3.66 1.94
N TYR A 98 13.20 3.63 1.21
CA TYR A 98 11.98 4.27 1.68
C TYR A 98 11.36 3.51 2.86
N GLU A 99 11.43 2.19 2.88
CA GLU A 99 10.98 1.38 4.02
C GLU A 99 11.78 1.69 5.28
N LEU A 100 13.10 1.82 5.19
CA LEU A 100 13.95 2.26 6.31
C LEU A 100 13.55 3.66 6.81
N PHE A 101 13.31 4.60 5.89
CA PHE A 101 12.81 5.93 6.22
C PHE A 101 11.43 5.86 6.91
N PHE A 102 10.51 5.06 6.38
CA PHE A 102 9.18 4.85 6.97
C PHE A 102 9.28 4.28 8.39
N MET A 103 10.10 3.23 8.60
CA MET A 103 10.31 2.66 9.93
C MET A 103 10.91 3.67 10.91
N LYS A 104 11.85 4.50 10.45
CA LYS A 104 12.54 5.49 11.29
C LYS A 104 11.66 6.70 11.63
N GLU A 105 10.88 7.20 10.68
CA GLU A 105 10.18 8.50 10.84
C GLU A 105 8.69 8.34 11.17
N TYR A 106 8.06 7.23 10.78
CA TYR A 106 6.62 7.01 10.96
C TYR A 106 6.29 5.95 12.02
N LEU A 107 7.18 4.98 12.27
CA LEU A 107 6.93 3.92 13.26
C LEU A 107 7.63 4.14 14.61
N LYS A 108 8.74 4.87 14.68
CA LYS A 108 9.48 5.15 15.93
C LYS A 108 8.84 6.19 16.87
N GLY A 109 7.63 6.66 16.56
CA GLY A 109 6.93 7.71 17.31
C GLY A 109 5.63 7.30 18.00
N ASN A 110 5.36 6.00 18.16
CA ASN A 110 4.23 5.47 18.97
C ASN A 110 4.73 4.58 20.10
#